data_AF-A0A3S8ZSY3-F1
#
_entry.id   AF-A0A3S8ZSY3-F1
#
_cell.length_a   1.000
_cell.length_b   1.000
_cell.length_c   1.000
_cell.angle_alpha   90.00
_cell.angle_beta   90.00
_cell.angle_gamma   90.00
#
_symmetry.space_group_name_H-M   'P 1'
#
loop_
_entity.id
_entity.type
_entity.pdbx_description
1 polymer ?
#
loop_
_entity_poly.entity_id
_entity_poly.type
_entity_poly.pdbx_seq_one_letter_code
_entity_poly.pdbx_strand_id
1 'polypeptide(L)'
;MNNDHFQQYGARLACLSLSVILVACGGGGGGDTGSPVATSVPTLTPTSVPTTVPTPAPTLPPIPTPTPEPVLDSALLISEVSSNYGSAKGAWLEIYNNGAQDVSLDGVSLRTSLWSNWTSFDLPKTVVIKPGAYFIVAGKSDDAMQSANQIAYVNNLFSVPDWGSSGAVELVKGGVTLDFVRFGNNQAQPLTAGAWEGVSAVSIPSFVWDYGHSLVRLGPLKANTRSAQDWTVVPFSTPGGPNDVPENAVDNDKDGIPDYAEVAGGTFGGIDYYAMGARANQPDIFIQIDHMKSTDLGIIPTKEALQKVVDAFKLNHVAVHFDAGNLYNVKFNPADFNLGGSRLNSRNEVAYQACLGIESLADCASIYDYKNLSMDIRRKQVFHYLLMGNSQELDGKASYSGYAEIAGNDIIVTLGNWGLNADSPEEMNQLINYQASTIMHELGHNLGLKHGGNEDINNKPNYYSVMNYLYQLNGLGSTPKSISGMERYFFAKEANGFDWGSLCKLEGGPCDSRFRIDYSDGSGSFLDENSLNEANLIGRGRLAGVYADWNLDNKQNTVNYALDINDDGNKQVLRDHNDWANLNLAFARVESGNSGASMQRSAKVAINPILNDKQRWSVEAKPSAAFFAAIRRRAR
;
A
#
# COMPACT_ATOMS: atom_id res chain seq x y z
N MET A 1 -6.95 -28.22 -33.10
CA MET A 1 -8.28 -28.79 -33.41
C MET A 1 -9.31 -27.88 -32.78
N ASN A 2 -10.31 -27.51 -33.58
CA ASN A 2 -11.28 -26.44 -33.34
C ASN A 2 -12.25 -26.68 -32.16
N ASN A 3 -12.79 -25.53 -31.72
CA ASN A 3 -14.14 -25.22 -31.22
C ASN A 3 -14.20 -24.86 -29.74
N ASP A 4 -14.48 -23.59 -29.44
CA ASP A 4 -15.85 -23.20 -29.12
C ASP A 4 -16.05 -21.67 -29.13
N HIS A 5 -16.99 -21.25 -29.96
CA HIS A 5 -17.60 -19.92 -29.99
C HIS A 5 -18.74 -19.87 -28.98
N PHE A 6 -18.86 -18.79 -28.20
CA PHE A 6 -20.17 -18.24 -27.87
C PHE A 6 -20.16 -16.71 -27.90
N GLN A 7 -20.99 -16.18 -28.80
CA GLN A 7 -21.36 -14.78 -28.95
C GLN A 7 -22.19 -14.30 -27.75
N GLN A 8 -22.04 -13.04 -27.35
CA GLN A 8 -23.19 -12.17 -27.12
C GLN A 8 -22.78 -10.68 -27.21
N TYR A 9 -23.35 -10.01 -28.21
CA TYR A 9 -23.32 -8.56 -28.41
C TYR A 9 -24.40 -7.90 -27.56
N GLY A 10 -24.07 -6.77 -26.93
CA GLY A 10 -25.02 -5.88 -26.26
C GLY A 10 -24.48 -4.45 -26.20
N ALA A 11 -24.63 -3.71 -27.30
CA ALA A 11 -24.26 -2.31 -27.41
C ALA A 11 -25.14 -1.44 -26.48
N ARG A 12 -24.52 -0.53 -25.72
CA ARG A 12 -25.19 0.65 -25.17
C ARG A 12 -24.33 1.89 -25.38
N LEU A 13 -24.81 2.75 -26.28
CA LEU A 13 -24.38 4.14 -26.45
C LEU A 13 -24.60 4.91 -25.15
N ALA A 14 -23.58 5.66 -24.71
CA ALA A 14 -23.73 6.74 -23.73
C ALA A 14 -23.60 8.07 -24.48
N CYS A 15 -24.70 8.79 -24.62
CA CYS A 15 -24.71 10.17 -25.11
C CYS A 15 -24.30 11.12 -23.98
N LEU A 16 -23.28 11.94 -24.25
CA LEU A 16 -23.01 13.19 -23.54
C LEU A 16 -24.18 14.15 -23.71
N SER A 17 -24.60 14.82 -22.63
CA SER A 17 -25.25 16.12 -22.73
C SER A 17 -24.76 17.06 -21.63
N LEU A 18 -24.14 18.14 -22.11
CA LEU A 18 -23.71 19.33 -21.40
C LEU A 18 -24.81 20.39 -21.59
N SER A 19 -25.24 21.14 -20.56
CA SER A 19 -25.76 22.53 -20.67
C SER A 19 -26.18 23.16 -19.33
N VAL A 20 -25.35 24.10 -18.87
CA VAL A 20 -25.60 25.50 -18.42
C VAL A 20 -27.00 25.98 -17.95
N ILE A 21 -27.01 26.44 -16.69
CA ILE A 21 -27.59 27.65 -16.04
C ILE A 21 -28.77 28.41 -16.70
N LEU A 22 -29.82 28.67 -15.89
CA LEU A 22 -30.55 29.96 -15.86
C LEU A 22 -31.28 30.21 -14.53
N VAL A 23 -31.20 31.47 -14.08
CA VAL A 23 -31.72 32.09 -12.85
C VAL A 23 -33.19 32.49 -13.00
N ALA A 24 -34.00 32.41 -11.92
CA ALA A 24 -35.16 33.29 -11.72
C ALA A 24 -35.61 33.41 -10.25
N CYS A 25 -36.08 34.60 -9.90
CA CYS A 25 -36.45 35.15 -8.59
C CYS A 25 -37.76 34.66 -7.97
N GLY A 26 -37.90 34.96 -6.66
CA GLY A 26 -39.16 35.19 -5.92
C GLY A 26 -39.10 34.53 -4.54
N GLY A 27 -39.35 35.15 -3.39
CA GLY A 27 -39.91 36.46 -3.03
C GLY A 27 -40.80 36.29 -1.79
N GLY A 28 -40.56 37.08 -0.73
CA GLY A 28 -41.45 37.29 0.43
C GLY A 28 -41.28 36.27 1.58
N GLY A 29 -41.31 36.62 2.87
CA GLY A 29 -41.58 37.89 3.54
C GLY A 29 -41.75 37.63 5.05
N GLY A 30 -41.69 38.69 5.87
CA GLY A 30 -42.21 38.69 7.25
C GLY A 30 -41.13 38.75 8.34
N GLY A 31 -40.83 39.95 8.81
CA GLY A 31 -40.16 40.17 10.08
C GLY A 31 -41.15 40.26 11.25
N ASP A 32 -40.65 40.17 12.47
CA ASP A 32 -41.05 41.10 13.52
C ASP A 32 -39.98 41.19 14.61
N THR A 33 -39.68 42.42 14.96
CA THR A 33 -38.69 42.89 15.93
C THR A 33 -39.36 43.25 17.25
N GLY A 34 -38.75 42.92 18.38
CA GLY A 34 -39.19 43.44 19.68
C GLY A 34 -38.18 43.23 20.81
N SER A 35 -37.54 44.31 21.22
CA SER A 35 -36.80 44.50 22.49
C SER A 35 -36.75 46.01 22.77
N PRO A 36 -36.38 46.47 23.99
CA PRO A 36 -36.89 46.14 25.32
C PRO A 36 -37.32 47.44 26.06
N VAL A 37 -38.10 47.37 27.15
CA VAL A 37 -38.31 48.54 28.04
C VAL A 37 -38.36 48.12 29.51
N ALA A 38 -37.68 48.90 30.36
CA ALA A 38 -37.50 48.72 31.79
C ALA A 38 -38.45 49.60 32.63
N THR A 39 -38.45 49.35 33.95
CA THR A 39 -39.02 50.13 35.09
C THR A 39 -40.56 50.11 35.21
N SER A 40 -41.20 50.00 36.38
CA SER A 40 -40.90 50.49 37.74
C SER A 40 -41.68 49.73 38.84
N VAL A 41 -41.14 49.75 40.06
CA VAL A 41 -41.75 49.29 41.32
C VAL A 41 -42.88 50.23 41.80
N PRO A 42 -43.96 49.69 42.42
CA PRO A 42 -44.68 50.41 43.46
C PRO A 42 -44.74 49.63 44.79
N THR A 43 -44.74 50.39 45.89
CA THR A 43 -44.74 49.94 47.28
C THR A 43 -46.07 50.31 47.98
N LEU A 44 -46.41 49.55 49.04
CA LEU A 44 -47.43 49.73 50.09
C LEU A 44 -48.85 49.24 49.74
N THR A 45 -49.51 48.37 50.53
CA THR A 45 -49.86 48.52 51.97
C THR A 45 -50.29 47.16 52.57
N PRO A 46 -50.27 46.99 53.91
CA PRO A 46 -50.50 45.70 54.57
C PRO A 46 -51.98 45.43 54.85
N THR A 47 -52.46 44.23 54.50
CA THR A 47 -53.80 43.73 54.87
C THR A 47 -53.63 42.57 55.86
N SER A 48 -54.27 42.68 57.01
CA SER A 48 -54.28 41.69 58.09
C SER A 48 -54.96 40.38 57.66
N VAL A 49 -54.26 39.25 57.78
CA VAL A 49 -54.80 37.90 57.56
C VAL A 49 -54.88 37.15 58.90
N PRO A 50 -55.95 36.36 59.18
CA PRO A 50 -56.16 35.72 60.47
C PRO A 50 -55.24 34.51 60.69
N THR A 51 -54.83 34.33 61.94
CA THR A 51 -54.01 33.22 62.45
C THR A 51 -54.73 31.88 62.29
N THR A 52 -54.19 30.97 61.47
CA THR A 52 -54.54 29.54 61.49
C THR A 52 -53.42 28.73 62.17
N VAL A 53 -53.83 27.86 63.09
CA VAL A 53 -52.98 26.95 63.85
C VAL A 53 -52.37 25.89 62.91
N PRO A 54 -51.06 25.60 62.95
CA PRO A 54 -50.47 24.57 62.09
C PRO A 54 -50.67 23.16 62.65
N THR A 55 -51.30 22.31 61.84
CA THR A 55 -51.31 20.84 61.96
C THR A 55 -49.92 20.29 61.57
N PRO A 56 -49.38 19.25 62.22
CA PRO A 56 -48.06 18.71 61.89
C PRO A 56 -48.01 18.12 60.47
N ALA A 57 -46.97 18.48 59.72
CA ALA A 57 -46.69 17.98 58.38
C ALA A 57 -46.15 16.54 58.40
N PRO A 58 -46.54 15.67 57.44
CA PRO A 58 -46.00 14.32 57.33
C PRO A 58 -44.52 14.36 56.89
N THR A 59 -43.69 13.55 57.57
CA THR A 59 -42.27 13.35 57.27
C THR A 59 -42.10 12.74 55.87
N LEU A 60 -41.40 13.45 54.98
CA LEU A 60 -41.02 12.89 53.67
C LEU A 60 -39.98 11.76 53.87
N PRO A 61 -40.07 10.65 53.12
CA PRO A 61 -39.06 9.60 53.14
C PRO A 61 -37.69 10.16 52.71
N PRO A 62 -36.58 9.57 53.20
CA PRO A 62 -35.23 10.04 52.89
C PRO A 62 -35.01 10.03 51.37
N ILE A 63 -34.46 11.14 50.85
CA ILE A 63 -33.94 11.24 49.49
C ILE A 63 -32.91 10.11 49.34
N PRO A 64 -33.03 9.22 48.33
CA PRO A 64 -32.02 8.21 48.09
C PRO A 64 -30.69 8.91 47.86
N THR A 65 -29.69 8.55 48.67
CA THR A 65 -28.30 8.94 48.45
C THR A 65 -27.96 8.66 46.98
N PRO A 66 -27.45 9.64 46.20
CA PRO A 66 -27.06 9.37 44.83
C PRO A 66 -26.07 8.21 44.85
N THR A 67 -26.43 7.13 44.16
CA THR A 67 -25.48 6.06 43.83
C THR A 67 -24.25 6.75 43.26
N PRO A 68 -23.03 6.47 43.77
CA PRO A 68 -21.82 7.10 43.24
C PRO A 68 -21.81 6.88 41.73
N GLU A 69 -21.76 7.98 40.98
CA GLU A 69 -21.61 7.91 39.53
C GLU A 69 -20.36 7.07 39.23
N PRO A 70 -20.44 6.13 38.27
CA PRO A 70 -19.29 5.31 37.91
C PRO A 70 -18.11 6.21 37.56
N VAL A 71 -16.97 5.96 38.21
CA VAL A 71 -15.74 6.72 37.97
C VAL A 71 -15.27 6.42 36.56
N LEU A 72 -15.43 7.41 35.67
CA LEU A 72 -15.03 7.38 34.25
C LEU A 72 -13.51 7.63 34.07
N ASP A 73 -12.69 6.98 34.90
CA ASP A 73 -11.23 7.05 34.82
C ASP A 73 -10.69 5.75 34.23
N SER A 74 -10.79 5.64 32.90
CA SER A 74 -10.25 4.53 32.12
C SER A 74 -8.87 4.89 31.59
N ALA A 75 -7.92 3.98 31.74
CA ALA A 75 -6.62 4.07 31.08
C ALA A 75 -6.70 3.81 29.56
N LEU A 76 -7.72 3.09 29.08
CA LEU A 76 -7.93 2.84 27.66
C LEU A 76 -8.69 4.00 27.03
N LEU A 77 -8.12 4.52 25.94
CA LEU A 77 -8.65 5.61 25.13
C LEU A 77 -8.72 5.16 23.67
N ILE A 78 -9.74 5.63 22.94
CA ILE A 78 -9.75 5.62 21.49
C ILE A 78 -8.81 6.75 21.05
N SER A 79 -7.71 6.45 20.37
CA SER A 79 -6.75 7.46 19.90
C SER A 79 -7.05 7.92 18.48
N GLU A 80 -7.54 7.02 17.63
CA GLU A 80 -7.71 7.26 16.20
C GLU A 80 -8.91 6.48 15.65
N VAL A 81 -9.63 7.09 14.71
CA VAL A 81 -10.77 6.50 13.99
C VAL A 81 -10.56 6.75 12.50
N SER A 82 -10.45 5.69 11.70
CA SER A 82 -10.11 5.80 10.27
C SER A 82 -11.18 6.49 9.45
N SER A 83 -10.81 7.08 8.31
CA SER A 83 -11.76 7.27 7.21
C SER A 83 -12.26 5.92 6.69
N ASN A 84 -13.44 5.92 6.10
CA ASN A 84 -14.01 4.73 5.50
C ASN A 84 -14.96 5.11 4.36
N TYR A 85 -14.72 4.54 3.19
CA TYR A 85 -15.56 4.72 2.01
C TYR A 85 -16.13 3.37 1.56
N GLY A 86 -17.46 3.25 1.61
CA GLY A 86 -18.18 2.03 1.29
C GLY A 86 -18.36 1.10 2.50
N SER A 87 -19.51 1.26 3.17
CA SER A 87 -19.85 0.65 4.47
C SER A 87 -19.68 -0.87 4.60
N ALA A 88 -19.82 -1.63 3.50
CA ALA A 88 -19.73 -3.09 3.55
C ALA A 88 -18.30 -3.64 3.78
N LYS A 89 -17.28 -2.78 3.71
CA LYS A 89 -15.86 -3.17 3.72
C LYS A 89 -15.24 -3.18 5.13
N GLY A 90 -15.89 -2.50 6.08
CA GLY A 90 -15.44 -2.32 7.47
C GLY A 90 -14.49 -1.13 7.63
N ALA A 91 -14.28 -0.72 8.87
CA ALA A 91 -13.38 0.37 9.25
C ALA A 91 -12.44 -0.07 10.38
N TRP A 92 -11.46 0.76 10.74
CA TRP A 92 -10.55 0.49 11.86
C TRP A 92 -10.45 1.67 12.83
N LEU A 93 -10.20 1.36 14.08
CA LEU A 93 -9.87 2.33 15.12
C LEU A 93 -8.65 1.86 15.92
N GLU A 94 -8.09 2.78 16.67
CA GLU A 94 -6.96 2.52 17.55
C GLU A 94 -7.31 2.74 19.00
N ILE A 95 -6.85 1.81 19.84
CA ILE A 95 -6.93 1.87 21.30
C ILE A 95 -5.53 2.17 21.83
N TYR A 96 -5.43 3.19 22.68
CA TYR A 96 -4.21 3.59 23.37
C TYR A 96 -4.36 3.39 24.88
N ASN A 97 -3.32 2.86 25.51
CA ASN A 97 -3.23 2.78 26.98
C ASN A 97 -2.47 4.00 27.54
N ASN A 98 -3.21 4.98 28.06
CA ASN A 98 -2.70 6.19 28.70
C ASN A 98 -2.34 5.99 30.19
N GLY A 99 -2.57 4.79 30.73
CA GLY A 99 -2.28 4.46 32.11
C GLY A 99 -0.83 4.05 32.35
N ALA A 100 -0.46 3.92 33.63
CA ALA A 100 0.86 3.47 34.05
C ALA A 100 0.98 1.94 34.21
N GLN A 101 -0.09 1.19 33.93
CA GLN A 101 -0.16 -0.27 34.12
C GLN A 101 -0.65 -0.98 32.85
N ASP A 102 -0.31 -2.26 32.73
CA ASP A 102 -0.86 -3.13 31.69
C ASP A 102 -2.38 -3.22 31.81
N VAL A 103 -3.10 -3.13 30.68
CA VAL A 103 -4.56 -3.25 30.65
C VAL A 103 -5.00 -4.38 29.72
N SER A 104 -5.74 -5.33 30.26
CA SER A 104 -6.33 -6.44 29.50
C SER A 104 -7.63 -6.03 28.81
N LEU A 105 -7.79 -6.47 27.56
CA LEU A 105 -9.04 -6.35 26.79
C LEU A 105 -10.10 -7.40 27.16
N ASP A 106 -9.83 -8.29 28.13
CA ASP A 106 -10.83 -9.23 28.62
C ASP A 106 -12.07 -8.51 29.18
N GLY A 107 -13.23 -8.91 28.66
CA GLY A 107 -14.53 -8.31 28.95
C GLY A 107 -14.74 -6.91 28.37
N VAL A 108 -13.82 -6.39 27.55
CA VAL A 108 -14.00 -5.15 26.79
C VAL A 108 -14.74 -5.47 25.48
N SER A 109 -15.76 -4.67 25.17
CA SER A 109 -16.43 -4.71 23.87
C SER A 109 -16.33 -3.35 23.17
N LEU A 110 -16.35 -3.42 21.85
CA LEU A 110 -16.48 -2.27 20.96
C LEU A 110 -17.94 -2.15 20.55
N ARG A 111 -18.47 -0.93 20.55
CA ARG A 111 -19.77 -0.61 19.94
C ARG A 111 -19.57 0.47 18.89
N THR A 112 -20.22 0.31 17.74
CA THR A 112 -20.24 1.35 16.70
C THR A 112 -21.66 1.72 16.32
N SER A 113 -21.85 2.96 15.86
CA SER A 113 -23.12 3.44 15.34
C SER A 113 -22.92 4.29 14.09
N LEU A 114 -23.59 3.93 12.99
CA LEU A 114 -23.66 4.75 11.78
C LEU A 114 -24.63 5.93 11.95
N TRP A 115 -25.78 5.66 12.57
CA TRP A 115 -26.88 6.63 12.74
C TRP A 115 -27.37 6.67 14.18
N SER A 116 -28.16 5.66 14.58
CA SER A 116 -28.77 5.55 15.91
C SER A 116 -28.71 4.15 16.51
N ASN A 117 -28.61 3.11 15.67
CA ASN A 117 -28.48 1.74 16.14
C ASN A 117 -27.04 1.45 16.50
N TRP A 118 -26.85 0.72 17.59
CA TRP A 118 -25.54 0.26 18.05
C TRP A 118 -25.31 -1.17 17.60
N THR A 119 -24.13 -1.44 17.06
CA THR A 119 -23.64 -2.78 16.77
C THR A 119 -22.48 -3.07 17.71
N SER A 120 -22.51 -4.20 18.40
CA SER A 120 -21.47 -4.60 19.36
C SER A 120 -20.56 -5.68 18.80
N PHE A 121 -19.29 -5.63 19.20
CA PHE A 121 -18.22 -6.56 18.83
C PHE A 121 -17.40 -6.90 20.07
N ASP A 122 -17.16 -8.19 20.30
CA ASP A 122 -16.28 -8.63 21.38
C ASP A 122 -14.82 -8.41 20.99
N LEU A 123 -14.02 -7.85 21.90
CA LEU A 123 -12.58 -7.73 21.69
C LEU A 123 -11.83 -8.99 22.19
N PRO A 124 -10.63 -9.27 21.66
CA PRO A 124 -9.90 -10.48 22.04
C PRO A 124 -9.48 -10.47 23.52
N LYS A 125 -9.93 -11.48 24.26
CA LYS A 125 -9.71 -11.61 25.72
C LYS A 125 -8.24 -11.83 26.11
N THR A 126 -7.41 -12.25 25.15
CA THR A 126 -5.99 -12.56 25.37
C THR A 126 -5.08 -11.36 25.16
N VAL A 127 -5.60 -10.23 24.65
CA VAL A 127 -4.79 -9.05 24.36
C VAL A 127 -4.59 -8.22 25.63
N VAL A 128 -3.34 -7.85 25.88
CA VAL A 128 -2.92 -6.94 26.95
C VAL A 128 -2.17 -5.78 26.32
N ILE A 129 -2.65 -4.56 26.54
CA ILE A 129 -2.04 -3.33 26.04
C ILE A 129 -1.14 -2.77 27.14
N LYS A 130 0.16 -2.66 26.85
CA LYS A 130 1.16 -2.11 27.79
C LYS A 130 1.00 -0.59 27.95
N PRO A 131 1.49 0.01 29.04
CA PRO A 131 1.55 1.47 29.19
C PRO A 131 2.17 2.15 27.96
N GLY A 132 1.49 3.15 27.41
CA GLY A 132 1.95 3.90 26.25
C GLY A 132 1.87 3.14 24.92
N ALA A 133 1.29 1.94 24.89
CA ALA A 133 1.16 1.15 23.67
C ALA A 133 -0.19 1.37 22.98
N TYR A 134 -0.19 1.09 21.68
CA TYR A 134 -1.31 1.21 20.76
C TYR A 134 -1.75 -0.17 20.28
N PHE A 135 -3.03 -0.32 19.99
CA PHE A 135 -3.61 -1.56 19.47
C PHE A 135 -4.75 -1.28 18.50
N ILE A 136 -4.69 -1.86 17.30
CA ILE A 136 -5.69 -1.63 16.26
C ILE A 136 -6.84 -2.63 16.39
N VAL A 137 -8.06 -2.14 16.23
CA VAL A 137 -9.26 -2.97 16.05
C VAL A 137 -9.86 -2.64 14.68
N ALA A 138 -9.99 -3.66 13.84
CA ALA A 138 -10.39 -3.54 12.46
C ALA A 138 -11.56 -4.47 12.12
N GLY A 139 -12.35 -4.10 11.11
CA GLY A 139 -13.40 -4.96 10.61
C GLY A 139 -12.90 -6.23 9.93
N LYS A 140 -13.43 -7.38 10.35
CA LYS A 140 -13.17 -8.69 9.71
C LYS A 140 -14.15 -8.94 8.56
N SER A 141 -13.84 -8.40 7.39
CA SER A 141 -14.63 -8.58 6.16
C SER A 141 -14.23 -9.81 5.34
N ASP A 142 -13.15 -10.50 5.73
CA ASP A 142 -12.63 -11.70 5.10
C ASP A 142 -12.14 -12.72 6.14
N ASP A 143 -12.43 -14.00 5.94
CA ASP A 143 -11.93 -15.10 6.76
C ASP A 143 -10.41 -15.29 6.67
N ALA A 144 -9.78 -14.89 5.57
CA ALA A 144 -8.32 -14.89 5.41
C ALA A 144 -7.62 -13.81 6.25
N MET A 145 -8.35 -12.83 6.80
CA MET A 145 -7.79 -11.81 7.69
C MET A 145 -7.56 -12.42 9.08
N GLN A 146 -6.29 -12.47 9.49
CA GLN A 146 -5.85 -13.07 10.74
C GLN A 146 -5.37 -11.99 11.70
N SER A 147 -5.89 -12.03 12.93
CA SER A 147 -5.45 -11.13 14.00
C SER A 147 -3.99 -11.42 14.36
N ALA A 148 -3.27 -10.38 14.76
CA ALA A 148 -1.87 -10.44 15.16
C ALA A 148 -1.64 -9.61 16.43
N ASN A 149 -0.39 -9.52 16.89
CA ASN A 149 -0.06 -8.82 18.14
C ASN A 149 -0.34 -7.30 18.11
N GLN A 150 -0.48 -6.68 16.93
CA GLN A 150 -0.75 -5.25 16.77
C GLN A 150 -2.19 -4.93 16.34
N ILE A 151 -2.96 -5.94 15.90
CA ILE A 151 -4.27 -5.75 15.27
C ILE A 151 -5.21 -6.92 15.55
N ALA A 152 -6.46 -6.60 15.90
CA ALA A 152 -7.55 -7.55 15.97
C ALA A 152 -8.57 -7.31 14.85
N TYR A 153 -8.88 -8.33 14.08
CA TYR A 153 -9.99 -8.31 13.14
C TYR A 153 -11.26 -8.86 13.79
N VAL A 154 -12.29 -8.03 13.93
CA VAL A 154 -13.54 -8.35 14.66
C VAL A 154 -14.77 -8.25 13.75
N ASN A 155 -15.74 -9.13 14.02
CA ASN A 155 -17.09 -9.10 13.45
C ASN A 155 -18.06 -9.72 14.45
N ASN A 156 -19.36 -9.66 14.17
CA ASN A 156 -20.40 -10.33 14.97
C ASN A 156 -21.28 -11.26 14.12
N LEU A 157 -20.67 -11.92 13.14
CA LEU A 157 -21.31 -12.75 12.09
C LEU A 157 -22.14 -11.98 11.05
N PHE A 158 -22.79 -10.89 11.43
CA PHE A 158 -23.69 -10.13 10.54
C PHE A 158 -23.11 -8.80 10.10
N SER A 159 -22.14 -8.28 10.84
CA SER A 159 -21.59 -6.94 10.64
C SER A 159 -20.14 -6.87 11.07
N VAL A 160 -19.48 -5.83 10.59
CA VAL A 160 -18.15 -5.38 10.99
C VAL A 160 -18.26 -3.95 11.57
N PRO A 161 -17.30 -3.50 12.39
CA PRO A 161 -17.15 -2.09 12.73
C PRO A 161 -17.20 -1.23 11.48
N ASP A 162 -18.10 -0.25 11.47
CA ASP A 162 -18.40 0.54 10.27
C ASP A 162 -18.97 1.92 10.62
N TRP A 163 -18.62 2.89 9.78
CA TRP A 163 -19.05 4.30 9.79
C TRP A 163 -18.74 4.95 8.44
N GLY A 164 -19.31 6.12 8.15
CA GLY A 164 -18.95 6.95 7.00
C GLY A 164 -18.40 8.29 7.46
N SER A 165 -18.84 9.39 6.84
CA SER A 165 -18.49 10.74 7.30
C SER A 165 -19.09 11.12 8.67
N SER A 166 -20.05 10.34 9.16
CA SER A 166 -20.66 10.47 10.48
C SER A 166 -20.73 9.11 11.15
N GLY A 167 -20.58 9.08 12.47
CA GLY A 167 -20.60 7.84 13.25
C GLY A 167 -20.34 8.06 14.73
N ALA A 168 -20.39 6.97 15.49
CA ALA A 168 -19.98 6.92 16.89
C ALA A 168 -19.27 5.60 17.19
N VAL A 169 -18.29 5.67 18.10
CA VAL A 169 -17.44 4.56 18.54
C VAL A 169 -17.37 4.60 20.06
N GLU A 170 -17.58 3.45 20.71
CA GLU A 170 -17.60 3.34 22.16
C GLU A 170 -16.87 2.08 22.62
N LEU A 171 -15.96 2.23 23.59
CA LEU A 171 -15.38 1.11 24.33
C LEU A 171 -16.17 0.91 25.62
N VAL A 172 -16.55 -0.35 25.91
CA VAL A 172 -17.41 -0.68 27.05
C VAL A 172 -16.82 -1.85 27.83
N LYS A 173 -16.89 -1.80 29.16
CA LYS A 173 -16.60 -2.94 30.04
C LYS A 173 -17.62 -3.02 31.16
N GLY A 174 -18.25 -4.18 31.32
CA GLY A 174 -19.26 -4.38 32.38
C GLY A 174 -20.46 -3.42 32.31
N GLY A 175 -20.82 -2.94 31.12
CA GLY A 175 -21.91 -1.97 30.91
C GLY A 175 -21.52 -0.50 31.18
N VAL A 176 -20.25 -0.23 31.51
CA VAL A 176 -19.71 1.12 31.72
C VAL A 176 -18.89 1.53 30.50
N THR A 177 -19.07 2.78 30.05
CA THR A 177 -18.29 3.40 28.99
C THR A 177 -16.87 3.66 29.49
N LEU A 178 -15.90 3.06 28.82
CA LEU A 178 -14.48 3.33 29.05
C LEU A 178 -14.04 4.61 28.32
N ASP A 179 -14.44 4.73 27.05
CA ASP A 179 -14.19 5.92 26.24
C ASP A 179 -15.18 5.97 25.08
N PHE A 180 -15.43 7.17 24.55
CA PHE A 180 -16.46 7.41 23.55
C PHE A 180 -16.07 8.55 22.62
N VAL A 181 -16.42 8.41 21.34
CA VAL A 181 -16.43 9.52 20.39
C VAL A 181 -17.64 9.41 19.48
N ARG A 182 -18.24 10.56 19.18
CA ARG A 182 -19.20 10.72 18.08
C ARG A 182 -18.78 11.86 17.19
N PHE A 183 -19.04 11.74 15.89
CA PHE A 183 -18.57 12.68 14.89
C PHE A 183 -19.58 12.88 13.76
N GLY A 184 -19.42 14.00 13.06
CA GLY A 184 -20.34 14.46 12.02
C GLY A 184 -21.73 14.71 12.60
N ASN A 185 -22.77 14.24 11.90
CA ASN A 185 -24.16 14.50 12.27
C ASN A 185 -24.75 13.45 13.23
N ASN A 186 -23.95 12.47 13.66
CA ASN A 186 -24.42 11.39 14.53
C ASN A 186 -24.81 11.93 15.93
N GLN A 187 -25.93 11.45 16.47
CA GLN A 187 -26.51 11.88 17.75
C GLN A 187 -26.51 10.77 18.82
N ALA A 188 -25.79 9.67 18.59
CA ALA A 188 -25.70 8.57 19.53
C ALA A 188 -25.17 9.05 20.88
N GLN A 189 -25.61 8.36 21.92
CA GLN A 189 -25.26 8.64 23.31
C GLN A 189 -24.50 7.43 23.89
N PRO A 190 -23.47 7.66 24.71
CA PRO A 190 -22.78 6.59 25.42
C PRO A 190 -23.69 5.90 26.44
N LEU A 191 -23.32 4.68 26.87
CA LEU A 191 -24.02 3.97 27.95
C LEU A 191 -23.95 4.72 29.27
N THR A 192 -22.80 5.30 29.57
CA THR A 192 -22.58 6.03 30.81
C THR A 192 -22.83 7.52 30.58
N ALA A 193 -23.79 8.07 31.31
CA ALA A 193 -24.06 9.51 31.29
C ALA A 193 -22.79 10.28 31.70
N GLY A 194 -22.49 11.39 31.00
CA GLY A 194 -21.28 12.18 31.23
C GLY A 194 -20.00 11.60 30.60
N ALA A 195 -20.09 10.51 29.83
CA ALA A 195 -18.97 10.03 29.02
C ALA A 195 -18.76 10.83 27.73
N TRP A 196 -19.66 11.76 27.40
CA TRP A 196 -19.50 12.73 26.32
C TRP A 196 -20.23 14.04 26.65
N GLU A 197 -19.60 15.16 26.34
CA GLU A 197 -20.13 16.50 26.52
C GLU A 197 -20.18 17.29 25.21
N GLY A 198 -21.24 18.07 25.03
CA GLY A 198 -21.36 19.01 23.93
C GLY A 198 -21.66 18.37 22.57
N VAL A 199 -21.24 19.05 21.51
CA VAL A 199 -21.50 18.67 20.11
C VAL A 199 -20.67 17.47 19.68
N SER A 200 -21.02 16.90 18.52
CA SER A 200 -20.19 15.88 17.87
C SER A 200 -18.87 16.47 17.35
N ALA A 201 -17.83 15.65 17.32
CA ALA A 201 -16.57 16.01 16.66
C ALA A 201 -16.79 16.24 15.15
N VAL A 202 -15.80 16.88 14.52
CA VAL A 202 -15.81 17.16 13.08
C VAL A 202 -16.00 15.87 12.26
N SER A 203 -16.72 15.96 11.13
CA SER A 203 -16.95 14.82 10.23
C SER A 203 -15.65 14.36 9.56
N ILE A 204 -15.51 13.04 9.38
CA ILE A 204 -14.39 12.45 8.64
C ILE A 204 -14.68 12.53 7.13
N PRO A 205 -13.71 12.88 6.28
CA PRO A 205 -13.82 12.66 4.84
C PRO A 205 -14.13 11.19 4.53
N SER A 206 -14.95 10.95 3.51
CA SER A 206 -15.55 9.63 3.22
C SER A 206 -15.85 9.51 1.73
N PHE A 207 -14.80 9.61 0.92
CA PHE A 207 -14.82 9.46 -0.53
C PHE A 207 -13.71 8.50 -1.00
N VAL A 208 -13.75 8.11 -2.28
CA VAL A 208 -12.78 7.15 -2.88
C VAL A 208 -11.32 7.67 -2.92
N TRP A 209 -11.10 8.96 -2.65
CA TRP A 209 -9.76 9.55 -2.59
C TRP A 209 -9.34 9.96 -1.17
N ASP A 210 -10.18 9.65 -0.16
CA ASP A 210 -9.96 10.07 1.23
C ASP A 210 -9.29 8.98 2.07
N TYR A 211 -8.71 7.95 1.45
CA TYR A 211 -8.03 6.89 2.18
C TYR A 211 -6.80 7.42 2.92
N GLY A 212 -6.63 6.92 4.15
CA GLY A 212 -5.57 7.37 5.05
C GLY A 212 -5.83 8.72 5.72
N HIS A 213 -7.04 9.31 5.60
CA HIS A 213 -7.50 10.30 6.56
C HIS A 213 -7.97 9.63 7.85
N SER A 214 -7.98 10.37 8.96
CA SER A 214 -8.53 9.87 10.22
C SER A 214 -8.96 11.01 11.14
N LEU A 215 -9.85 10.68 12.09
CA LEU A 215 -10.18 11.52 13.23
C LEU A 215 -9.30 11.09 14.40
N VAL A 216 -8.50 12.01 14.94
CA VAL A 216 -7.45 11.69 15.90
C VAL A 216 -7.52 12.57 17.14
N ARG A 217 -7.05 12.02 18.26
CA ARG A 217 -6.52 12.80 19.37
C ARG A 217 -5.03 13.07 19.14
N LEU A 218 -4.67 14.31 18.80
CA LEU A 218 -3.27 14.67 18.48
C LEU A 218 -2.33 14.42 19.67
N GLY A 219 -1.11 13.97 19.34
CA GLY A 219 -0.04 13.70 20.28
C GLY A 219 0.75 14.96 20.72
N PRO A 220 1.28 15.01 21.96
CA PRO A 220 0.97 14.11 23.06
C PRO A 220 -0.48 14.31 23.51
N LEU A 221 -1.14 13.20 23.84
CA LEU A 221 -2.55 13.16 24.22
C LEU A 221 -2.78 14.07 25.43
N LYS A 222 -3.58 15.12 25.25
CA LYS A 222 -4.01 16.01 26.34
C LYS A 222 -4.94 15.26 27.31
N ALA A 223 -5.32 15.90 28.40
CA ALA A 223 -6.40 15.39 29.24
C ALA A 223 -7.66 15.14 28.40
N ASN A 224 -8.33 14.00 28.60
CA ASN A 224 -9.57 13.64 27.93
C ASN A 224 -10.72 14.54 28.43
N THR A 225 -11.09 15.57 27.67
CA THR A 225 -12.22 16.46 28.00
C THR A 225 -13.57 15.80 27.71
N ARG A 226 -13.56 14.63 27.04
CA ARG A 226 -14.76 13.88 26.63
C ARG A 226 -15.66 14.72 25.72
N SER A 227 -15.05 15.51 24.84
CA SER A 227 -15.78 16.41 23.96
C SER A 227 -15.14 16.49 22.59
N ALA A 228 -15.80 17.19 21.66
CA ALA A 228 -15.27 17.48 20.34
C ALA A 228 -13.90 18.20 20.37
N GLN A 229 -13.51 18.85 21.48
CA GLN A 229 -12.24 19.56 21.61
C GLN A 229 -11.02 18.64 21.59
N ASP A 230 -11.20 17.35 21.88
CA ASP A 230 -10.10 16.38 21.89
C ASP A 230 -9.73 15.90 20.48
N TRP A 231 -10.56 16.21 19.47
CA TRP A 231 -10.53 15.54 18.17
C TRP A 231 -10.33 16.51 17.00
N THR A 232 -9.45 16.14 16.08
CA THR A 232 -9.32 16.81 14.77
C THR A 232 -9.19 15.79 13.65
N VAL A 233 -9.42 16.20 12.42
CA VAL A 233 -9.21 15.38 11.22
C VAL A 233 -7.81 15.65 10.68
N VAL A 234 -7.07 14.58 10.40
CA VAL A 234 -5.74 14.65 9.77
C VAL A 234 -5.74 13.98 8.40
N PRO A 235 -4.90 14.45 7.46
CA PRO A 235 -4.80 13.85 6.14
C PRO A 235 -3.98 12.56 6.12
N PHE A 236 -3.18 12.27 7.14
CA PHE A 236 -2.36 11.05 7.23
C PHE A 236 -2.64 10.36 8.57
N SER A 237 -3.18 9.16 8.50
CA SER A 237 -3.44 8.29 9.65
C SER A 237 -2.15 7.71 10.20
N THR A 238 -2.10 7.40 11.49
CA THR A 238 -0.87 6.96 12.18
C THR A 238 -1.08 5.64 12.93
N PRO A 239 -1.51 4.56 12.24
CA PRO A 239 -1.89 3.31 12.89
C PRO A 239 -0.70 2.66 13.61
N GLY A 240 -0.91 2.30 14.87
CA GLY A 240 0.03 1.63 15.75
C GLY A 240 1.04 2.56 16.42
N GLY A 241 0.86 3.88 16.32
CA GLY A 241 1.82 4.88 16.79
C GLY A 241 1.17 6.18 17.26
N PRO A 242 1.97 7.16 17.72
CA PRO A 242 1.46 8.46 18.10
C PRO A 242 0.84 9.21 16.90
N ASN A 243 -0.28 9.88 17.13
CA ASN A 243 -0.89 10.84 16.19
C ASN A 243 -0.06 12.13 16.11
N ASP A 244 1.08 12.06 15.44
CA ASP A 244 2.12 13.09 15.38
C ASP A 244 2.11 13.94 14.09
N VAL A 245 1.18 13.67 13.18
CA VAL A 245 1.00 14.44 11.94
C VAL A 245 -0.07 15.52 12.12
N PRO A 246 0.19 16.79 11.76
CA PRO A 246 -0.78 17.87 11.91
C PRO A 246 -1.88 17.85 10.83
N GLU A 247 -3.01 18.51 11.12
CA GLU A 247 -4.19 18.60 10.25
C GLU A 247 -3.96 19.27 8.89
N ASN A 248 -2.88 20.05 8.76
CA ASN A 248 -2.49 20.76 7.55
C ASN A 248 -1.27 20.15 6.84
N ALA A 249 -0.89 18.91 7.19
CA ALA A 249 0.21 18.21 6.54
C ALA A 249 -0.07 18.04 5.03
N VAL A 250 1.00 18.13 4.25
CA VAL A 250 1.01 17.97 2.79
C VAL A 250 2.09 16.97 2.41
N ASP A 251 1.99 16.44 1.20
CA ASP A 251 2.93 15.51 0.56
C ASP A 251 3.12 16.05 -0.88
N ASN A 252 4.20 16.82 -1.07
CA ASN A 252 4.41 17.60 -2.30
C ASN A 252 5.04 16.78 -3.44
N ASP A 253 5.89 15.83 -3.11
CA ASP A 253 6.53 14.87 -4.02
C ASP A 253 5.70 13.60 -4.26
N LYS A 254 4.60 13.41 -3.52
CA LYS A 254 3.55 12.41 -3.72
C LYS A 254 4.01 10.99 -3.49
N ASP A 255 4.89 10.80 -2.52
CA ASP A 255 5.42 9.48 -2.17
C ASP A 255 4.65 8.78 -1.04
N GLY A 256 3.68 9.48 -0.43
CA GLY A 256 2.84 8.98 0.65
C GLY A 256 3.36 9.30 2.05
N ILE A 257 4.49 9.98 2.17
CA ILE A 257 5.06 10.49 3.42
C ILE A 257 4.72 11.99 3.52
N PRO A 258 4.18 12.48 4.64
CA PRO A 258 3.97 13.92 4.77
C PRO A 258 5.32 14.65 4.89
N ASP A 259 5.51 15.76 4.18
CA ASP A 259 6.72 16.63 4.22
C ASP A 259 7.16 16.95 5.66
N TYR A 260 6.20 17.06 6.58
CA TYR A 260 6.43 17.31 8.01
C TYR A 260 7.23 16.19 8.71
N ALA A 261 7.15 14.95 8.23
CA ALA A 261 7.88 13.80 8.75
C ALA A 261 9.25 13.59 8.08
N GLU A 262 9.53 14.32 7.01
CA GLU A 262 10.76 14.24 6.22
C GLU A 262 11.76 15.34 6.55
N VAL A 263 11.65 15.90 7.76
CA VAL A 263 12.58 16.88 8.31
C VAL A 263 13.17 16.38 9.61
N ALA A 264 14.32 16.92 10.01
CA ALA A 264 14.98 16.53 11.26
C ALA A 264 14.06 16.69 12.47
N GLY A 265 13.80 15.60 13.20
CA GLY A 265 12.92 15.56 14.36
C GLY A 265 11.43 15.38 14.03
N GLY A 266 11.06 15.35 12.74
CA GLY A 266 9.74 14.95 12.28
C GLY A 266 9.57 13.43 12.38
N THR A 267 8.33 13.00 12.62
CA THR A 267 7.96 11.58 12.65
C THR A 267 6.60 11.36 12.00
N PHE A 268 6.38 10.16 11.49
CA PHE A 268 5.08 9.70 11.00
C PHE A 268 4.71 8.40 11.69
N GLY A 269 3.73 8.44 12.60
CA GLY A 269 3.40 7.32 13.49
C GLY A 269 4.56 6.97 14.42
N GLY A 270 5.40 7.95 14.78
CA GLY A 270 6.61 7.75 15.58
C GLY A 270 7.78 7.11 14.84
N ILE A 271 7.72 6.96 13.51
CA ILE A 271 8.85 6.55 12.67
C ILE A 271 9.58 7.80 12.17
N ASP A 272 10.90 7.85 12.39
CA ASP A 272 11.79 8.90 11.90
C ASP A 272 12.27 8.57 10.48
N TYR A 273 11.47 8.92 9.47
CA TYR A 273 11.79 8.69 8.06
C TYR A 273 12.97 9.55 7.60
N TYR A 274 13.15 10.74 8.18
CA TYR A 274 14.31 11.59 7.89
C TYR A 274 15.64 10.92 8.25
N ALA A 275 15.70 10.24 9.41
CA ALA A 275 16.85 9.45 9.82
C ALA A 275 17.07 8.23 8.92
N MET A 276 16.02 7.71 8.28
CA MET A 276 16.12 6.64 7.29
C MET A 276 16.55 7.14 5.90
N GLY A 277 16.49 8.45 5.65
CA GLY A 277 17.00 9.07 4.42
C GLY A 277 15.99 9.94 3.68
N ALA A 278 14.71 9.95 4.09
CA ALA A 278 13.66 10.68 3.40
C ALA A 278 13.87 12.20 3.43
N ARG A 279 13.46 12.92 2.40
CA ARG A 279 13.65 14.38 2.29
C ARG A 279 12.47 15.02 1.59
N ALA A 280 11.87 16.01 2.25
CA ALA A 280 10.80 16.80 1.65
C ALA A 280 11.13 17.33 0.25
N ASN A 281 10.23 17.10 -0.70
CA ASN A 281 10.35 17.42 -2.14
C ASN A 281 11.35 16.52 -2.90
N GLN A 282 11.65 15.34 -2.38
CA GLN A 282 12.34 14.26 -3.05
C GLN A 282 11.47 13.01 -2.90
N PRO A 283 10.94 12.44 -3.99
CA PRO A 283 10.16 11.22 -3.89
C PRO A 283 11.00 10.07 -3.31
N ASP A 284 10.50 9.43 -2.26
CA ASP A 284 11.13 8.34 -1.55
C ASP A 284 10.34 7.02 -1.66
N ILE A 285 11.04 5.90 -1.83
CA ILE A 285 10.45 4.56 -1.83
C ILE A 285 11.11 3.72 -0.75
N PHE A 286 10.32 3.25 0.20
CA PHE A 286 10.80 2.38 1.29
C PHE A 286 10.46 0.92 1.00
N ILE A 287 11.44 0.03 1.17
CA ILE A 287 11.27 -1.40 0.90
C ILE A 287 11.87 -2.19 2.06
N GLN A 288 11.03 -2.95 2.77
CA GLN A 288 11.50 -3.94 3.75
C GLN A 288 11.76 -5.24 3.01
N ILE A 289 12.99 -5.74 3.08
CA ILE A 289 13.37 -7.02 2.51
C ILE A 289 13.52 -8.04 3.62
N ASP A 290 12.65 -9.03 3.58
CA ASP A 290 12.81 -10.28 4.29
C ASP A 290 13.37 -11.34 3.36
N HIS A 291 14.09 -12.31 3.94
CA HIS A 291 14.61 -13.44 3.18
C HIS A 291 14.45 -14.76 3.94
N MET A 292 14.19 -15.83 3.22
CA MET A 292 14.17 -17.17 3.84
C MET A 292 15.57 -17.54 4.33
N LYS A 293 15.63 -18.18 5.51
CA LYS A 293 16.87 -18.74 6.03
C LYS A 293 17.39 -19.84 5.10
N SER A 294 18.44 -19.55 4.35
CA SER A 294 19.05 -20.44 3.36
C SER A 294 20.56 -20.18 3.23
N THR A 295 21.26 -21.06 2.52
CA THR A 295 22.62 -20.84 2.01
C THR A 295 22.66 -20.63 0.50
N ASP A 296 21.51 -20.74 -0.17
CA ASP A 296 21.39 -20.45 -1.60
C ASP A 296 21.49 -18.93 -1.83
N LEU A 297 22.49 -18.52 -2.61
CA LEU A 297 22.73 -17.10 -2.89
C LEU A 297 21.59 -16.46 -3.70
N GLY A 298 20.77 -17.23 -4.41
CA GLY A 298 19.55 -16.71 -5.04
C GLY A 298 18.51 -16.20 -4.04
N ILE A 299 18.56 -16.67 -2.79
CA ILE A 299 17.60 -16.32 -1.73
C ILE A 299 18.13 -15.20 -0.83
N ILE A 300 19.46 -15.04 -0.73
CA ILE A 300 20.06 -14.00 0.10
C ILE A 300 20.31 -12.78 -0.79
N PRO A 301 19.67 -11.62 -0.55
CA PRO A 301 19.93 -10.44 -1.36
C PRO A 301 21.41 -10.05 -1.23
N THR A 302 22.00 -9.56 -2.32
CA THR A 302 23.36 -9.01 -2.35
C THR A 302 23.30 -7.49 -2.24
N LYS A 303 24.29 -6.88 -1.58
CA LYS A 303 24.32 -5.43 -1.36
C LYS A 303 24.38 -4.70 -2.70
N GLU A 304 25.16 -5.25 -3.61
CA GLU A 304 25.40 -4.74 -4.95
C GLU A 304 24.13 -4.76 -5.79
N ALA A 305 23.28 -5.79 -5.67
CA ALA A 305 22.01 -5.82 -6.38
C ALA A 305 21.06 -4.72 -5.89
N LEU A 306 20.95 -4.53 -4.57
CA LEU A 306 20.14 -3.46 -3.98
C LEU A 306 20.66 -2.08 -4.39
N GLN A 307 21.98 -1.88 -4.32
CA GLN A 307 22.59 -0.61 -4.74
C GLN A 307 22.33 -0.31 -6.21
N LYS A 308 22.30 -1.32 -7.08
CA LYS A 308 22.02 -1.14 -8.51
C LYS A 308 20.61 -0.63 -8.76
N VAL A 309 19.63 -1.07 -7.96
CA VAL A 309 18.25 -0.53 -7.99
C VAL A 309 18.24 0.91 -7.49
N VAL A 310 18.90 1.20 -6.35
CA VAL A 310 19.04 2.57 -5.82
C VAL A 310 19.63 3.52 -6.87
N ASP A 311 20.70 3.10 -7.54
CA ASP A 311 21.39 3.91 -8.54
C ASP A 311 20.49 4.19 -9.76
N ALA A 312 19.69 3.22 -10.21
CA ALA A 312 18.77 3.39 -11.33
C ALA A 312 17.67 4.42 -11.04
N PHE A 313 17.04 4.35 -9.86
CA PHE A 313 16.02 5.32 -9.43
C PHE A 313 16.61 6.71 -9.18
N LYS A 314 17.82 6.79 -8.61
CA LYS A 314 18.51 8.05 -8.34
C LYS A 314 18.78 8.86 -9.61
N LEU A 315 19.04 8.21 -10.74
CA LEU A 315 19.18 8.88 -12.04
C LEU A 315 17.88 9.58 -12.49
N ASN A 316 16.74 9.17 -11.96
CA ASN A 316 15.42 9.73 -12.22
C ASN A 316 14.86 10.52 -11.01
N HIS A 317 15.74 10.98 -10.13
CA HIS A 317 15.40 11.83 -8.98
C HIS A 317 14.47 11.20 -7.95
N VAL A 318 14.39 9.87 -7.90
CA VAL A 318 13.68 9.11 -6.85
C VAL A 318 14.71 8.44 -5.94
N ALA A 319 14.54 8.54 -4.64
CA ALA A 319 15.39 7.86 -3.67
C ALA A 319 14.74 6.54 -3.22
N VAL A 320 15.53 5.47 -3.16
CA VAL A 320 15.07 4.15 -2.71
C VAL A 320 15.83 3.77 -1.46
N HIS A 321 15.08 3.35 -0.43
CA HIS A 321 15.58 3.00 0.89
C HIS A 321 15.23 1.55 1.22
N PHE A 322 16.24 0.69 1.20
CA PHE A 322 16.08 -0.72 1.58
C PHE A 322 16.33 -0.94 3.07
N ASP A 323 15.52 -1.80 3.68
CA ASP A 323 15.76 -2.39 5.00
C ASP A 323 15.97 -3.89 4.87
N ALA A 324 17.23 -4.33 4.87
CA ALA A 324 17.65 -5.73 4.95
C ALA A 324 18.10 -6.10 6.38
N GLY A 325 17.76 -5.27 7.38
CA GLY A 325 18.20 -5.43 8.75
C GLY A 325 19.72 -5.49 8.86
N ASN A 326 20.22 -6.43 9.65
CA ASN A 326 21.64 -6.56 9.98
C ASN A 326 22.46 -7.33 8.92
N LEU A 327 21.93 -7.56 7.72
CA LEU A 327 22.61 -8.37 6.70
C LEU A 327 23.97 -7.75 6.30
N TYR A 328 24.04 -6.42 6.19
CA TYR A 328 25.28 -5.72 5.80
C TYR A 328 25.86 -4.82 6.90
N ASN A 329 25.05 -4.37 7.85
CA ASN A 329 25.51 -3.58 8.98
C ASN A 329 24.70 -3.91 10.24
N VAL A 330 25.36 -4.23 11.34
CA VAL A 330 24.70 -4.61 12.61
C VAL A 330 24.02 -3.44 13.34
N LYS A 331 24.29 -2.21 12.93
CA LYS A 331 23.67 -0.99 13.46
C LYS A 331 22.81 -0.35 12.39
N PHE A 332 21.80 0.40 12.84
CA PHE A 332 21.03 1.30 11.99
C PHE A 332 21.98 2.15 11.12
N ASN A 333 21.87 1.97 9.81
CA ASN A 333 22.70 2.63 8.82
C ASN A 333 22.00 2.55 7.46
N PRO A 334 21.31 3.62 7.03
CA PRO A 334 20.62 3.65 5.74
C PRO A 334 21.53 3.39 4.54
N ALA A 335 22.79 3.85 4.59
CA ALA A 335 23.75 3.62 3.50
C ALA A 335 24.18 2.15 3.34
N ASP A 336 23.95 1.33 4.37
CA ASP A 336 24.18 -0.11 4.36
C ASP A 336 22.86 -0.89 4.47
N PHE A 337 21.73 -0.28 4.11
CA PHE A 337 20.40 -0.90 4.05
C PHE A 337 19.92 -1.49 5.37
N ASN A 338 20.20 -0.83 6.50
CA ASN A 338 19.63 -1.17 7.79
C ASN A 338 18.78 0.00 8.33
N LEU A 339 17.45 -0.16 8.29
CA LEU A 339 16.49 0.83 8.77
C LEU A 339 15.77 0.38 10.06
N GLY A 340 16.38 -0.54 10.80
CA GLY A 340 15.85 -1.08 12.06
C GLY A 340 15.39 -2.54 11.99
N GLY A 341 15.35 -3.12 10.79
CA GLY A 341 15.00 -4.51 10.57
C GLY A 341 13.53 -4.84 10.87
N SER A 342 13.25 -6.14 10.92
CA SER A 342 11.90 -6.67 11.07
C SER A 342 11.54 -7.00 12.51
N ARG A 343 10.24 -7.22 12.76
CA ARG A 343 9.73 -7.60 14.09
C ARG A 343 10.13 -9.00 14.51
N LEU A 344 10.51 -9.86 13.57
CA LEU A 344 10.88 -11.24 13.85
C LEU A 344 12.29 -11.35 14.39
N ASN A 345 13.24 -10.68 13.75
CA ASN A 345 14.63 -10.65 14.17
C ASN A 345 15.38 -9.54 13.44
N SER A 346 16.54 -9.18 13.98
CA SER A 346 17.38 -8.13 13.43
C SER A 346 17.99 -8.46 12.06
N ARG A 347 17.85 -9.67 11.50
CA ARG A 347 18.41 -10.04 10.19
C ARG A 347 17.36 -10.13 9.08
N ASN A 348 16.11 -9.82 9.37
CA ASN A 348 14.98 -9.99 8.44
C ASN A 348 14.90 -11.43 7.88
N GLU A 349 15.28 -12.42 8.70
CA GLU A 349 15.23 -13.83 8.33
C GLU A 349 13.85 -14.42 8.64
N VAL A 350 13.23 -15.08 7.68
CA VAL A 350 12.01 -15.86 7.89
C VAL A 350 12.28 -17.36 7.79
N ALA A 351 11.33 -18.17 8.30
CA ALA A 351 11.42 -19.61 8.16
C ALA A 351 11.48 -20.03 6.68
N TYR A 352 12.28 -21.04 6.38
CA TYR A 352 12.37 -21.58 5.03
C TYR A 352 11.09 -22.36 4.67
N GLN A 353 10.60 -22.14 3.45
CA GLN A 353 9.56 -22.96 2.81
C GLN A 353 9.96 -23.25 1.37
N ALA A 354 9.70 -24.47 0.90
CA ALA A 354 10.07 -24.87 -0.46
C ALA A 354 9.30 -24.06 -1.52
N CYS A 355 8.02 -23.81 -1.26
CA CYS A 355 7.12 -23.04 -2.10
C CYS A 355 6.69 -21.75 -1.39
N LEU A 356 6.69 -20.66 -2.14
CA LEU A 356 6.18 -19.33 -1.79
C LEU A 356 5.25 -18.86 -2.92
N GLY A 357 4.05 -18.43 -2.56
CA GLY A 357 3.10 -17.78 -3.46
C GLY A 357 2.61 -16.47 -2.88
N ILE A 358 1.93 -15.67 -3.72
CA ILE A 358 1.18 -14.51 -3.25
C ILE A 358 -0.03 -14.99 -2.44
N GLU A 359 -0.89 -15.83 -3.02
CA GLU A 359 -2.05 -16.39 -2.32
C GLU A 359 -1.72 -17.64 -1.49
N SER A 360 -2.61 -17.93 -0.53
CA SER A 360 -2.56 -19.15 0.27
C SER A 360 -2.93 -20.37 -0.59
N LEU A 361 -1.95 -21.23 -0.84
CA LEU A 361 -2.13 -22.53 -1.47
C LEU A 361 -1.73 -23.63 -0.48
N ALA A 362 -2.43 -24.78 -0.51
CA ALA A 362 -2.03 -25.92 0.31
C ALA A 362 -0.56 -26.29 0.06
N ASP A 363 0.20 -26.52 1.13
CA ASP A 363 1.64 -26.85 1.10
C ASP A 363 2.55 -25.78 0.48
N CYS A 364 2.06 -24.55 0.29
CA CYS A 364 2.84 -23.39 -0.12
C CYS A 364 2.67 -22.25 0.87
N ALA A 365 3.76 -21.54 1.19
CA ALA A 365 3.68 -20.38 2.06
C ALA A 365 3.10 -19.17 1.33
N SER A 366 2.38 -18.31 2.05
CA SER A 366 1.89 -17.04 1.51
C SER A 366 2.80 -15.88 1.94
N ILE A 367 3.06 -14.94 1.03
CA ILE A 367 3.75 -13.69 1.37
C ILE A 367 3.02 -12.92 2.48
N TYR A 368 1.68 -12.92 2.47
CA TYR A 368 0.87 -12.17 3.44
C TYR A 368 1.06 -12.67 4.87
N ASP A 369 1.26 -13.97 5.06
CA ASP A 369 1.51 -14.55 6.38
C ASP A 369 2.87 -14.09 6.93
N TYR A 370 3.90 -14.08 6.08
CA TYR A 370 5.22 -13.57 6.45
C TYR A 370 5.19 -12.07 6.75
N LYS A 371 4.52 -11.27 5.89
CA LYS A 371 4.35 -9.83 6.09
C LYS A 371 3.69 -9.54 7.43
N ASN A 372 2.58 -10.22 7.76
CA ASN A 372 1.85 -10.01 9.01
C ASN A 372 2.67 -10.36 10.27
N LEU A 373 3.60 -11.30 10.16
CA LEU A 373 4.53 -11.64 11.24
C LEU A 373 5.68 -10.64 11.37
N SER A 374 6.16 -10.13 10.23
CA SER A 374 7.44 -9.43 10.14
C SER A 374 7.33 -7.91 10.13
N MET A 375 6.33 -7.36 9.45
CA MET A 375 6.17 -5.92 9.26
C MET A 375 5.49 -5.27 10.47
N ASP A 376 6.02 -4.13 10.91
CA ASP A 376 5.35 -3.26 11.87
C ASP A 376 4.15 -2.58 11.20
N ILE A 377 3.00 -2.59 11.85
CA ILE A 377 1.77 -1.97 11.32
C ILE A 377 1.98 -0.51 10.90
N ARG A 378 2.87 0.22 11.59
CA ARG A 378 3.24 1.62 11.28
C ARG A 378 3.93 1.77 9.92
N ARG A 379 4.51 0.70 9.37
CA ARG A 379 5.17 0.68 8.06
C ARG A 379 4.22 0.39 6.91
N LYS A 380 3.01 -0.16 7.16
CA LYS A 380 2.11 -0.66 6.10
C LYS A 380 1.64 0.38 5.09
N GLN A 381 1.69 1.66 5.43
CA GLN A 381 1.25 2.74 4.55
C GLN A 381 2.37 3.31 3.66
N VAL A 382 3.64 2.96 3.93
CA VAL A 382 4.81 3.55 3.25
C VAL A 382 5.73 2.48 2.67
N PHE A 383 5.96 1.37 3.38
CA PHE A 383 6.87 0.33 2.93
C PHE A 383 6.21 -0.63 1.95
N HIS A 384 6.90 -0.88 0.84
CA HIS A 384 6.73 -2.12 0.09
C HIS A 384 7.39 -3.27 0.84
N TYR A 385 6.72 -4.42 0.89
CA TYR A 385 7.24 -5.65 1.45
C TYR A 385 7.78 -6.55 0.35
N LEU A 386 9.06 -6.92 0.45
CA LEU A 386 9.71 -7.83 -0.46
C LEU A 386 10.17 -9.08 0.29
N LEU A 387 9.80 -10.26 -0.21
CA LEU A 387 10.30 -11.53 0.30
C LEU A 387 11.17 -12.25 -0.74
N MET A 388 12.45 -12.40 -0.43
CA MET A 388 13.36 -13.30 -1.14
C MET A 388 13.10 -14.75 -0.67
N GLY A 389 12.48 -15.55 -1.54
CA GLY A 389 12.07 -16.92 -1.26
C GLY A 389 12.74 -17.94 -2.18
N ASN A 390 12.47 -19.23 -1.93
CA ASN A 390 13.06 -20.32 -2.72
C ASN A 390 12.45 -20.44 -4.11
N SER A 391 11.16 -20.75 -4.19
CA SER A 391 10.50 -21.12 -5.44
C SER A 391 8.99 -20.94 -5.30
N GLN A 392 8.28 -20.86 -6.42
CA GLN A 392 6.83 -20.89 -6.51
C GLN A 392 6.27 -22.27 -6.89
N GLU A 393 7.16 -23.26 -7.10
CA GLU A 393 6.79 -24.65 -7.34
C GLU A 393 6.69 -25.41 -6.02
N LEU A 394 5.68 -26.26 -5.87
CA LEU A 394 5.46 -27.08 -4.66
C LEU A 394 6.66 -27.95 -4.29
N ASP A 395 7.43 -28.41 -5.29
CA ASP A 395 8.61 -29.24 -5.08
C ASP A 395 9.90 -28.43 -4.85
N GLY A 396 9.79 -27.10 -4.81
CA GLY A 396 10.88 -26.18 -4.57
C GLY A 396 11.88 -26.02 -5.72
N LYS A 397 11.64 -26.62 -6.90
CA LYS A 397 12.54 -26.46 -8.07
C LYS A 397 12.50 -25.05 -8.61
N ALA A 398 13.51 -24.67 -9.38
CA ALA A 398 13.57 -23.36 -10.04
C ALA A 398 12.26 -22.98 -10.75
N SER A 399 11.73 -21.80 -10.41
CA SER A 399 10.45 -21.25 -10.85
C SER A 399 10.63 -19.93 -11.61
N TYR A 400 9.56 -19.15 -11.72
CA TYR A 400 9.57 -17.74 -12.12
C TYR A 400 10.55 -16.93 -11.26
N SER A 401 11.00 -15.79 -11.80
CA SER A 401 12.01 -14.96 -11.13
C SER A 401 11.43 -14.20 -9.94
N GLY A 402 10.21 -13.69 -10.07
CA GLY A 402 9.45 -13.00 -9.04
C GLY A 402 7.97 -13.02 -9.39
N TYR A 403 7.15 -12.40 -8.55
CA TYR A 403 5.76 -11.98 -8.78
C TYR A 403 5.50 -10.77 -7.89
N ALA A 404 4.65 -9.85 -8.34
CA ALA A 404 4.21 -8.74 -7.53
C ALA A 404 2.76 -8.36 -7.78
N GLU A 405 2.20 -7.71 -6.77
CA GLU A 405 0.98 -6.94 -6.91
C GLU A 405 1.15 -5.81 -7.94
N ILE A 406 0.06 -5.45 -8.61
CA ILE A 406 0.00 -4.29 -9.50
C ILE A 406 -0.67 -3.14 -8.76
N ALA A 407 0.03 -2.00 -8.70
CA ALA A 407 -0.37 -0.85 -7.89
C ALA A 407 -0.62 -1.23 -6.41
N GLY A 408 0.23 -2.09 -5.87
CA GLY A 408 0.18 -2.60 -4.50
C GLY A 408 1.51 -2.45 -3.78
N ASN A 409 1.74 -3.28 -2.77
CA ASN A 409 2.94 -3.17 -1.94
C ASN A 409 3.62 -4.51 -1.62
N ASP A 410 3.22 -5.61 -2.25
CA ASP A 410 3.76 -6.95 -1.98
C ASP A 410 4.54 -7.53 -3.18
N ILE A 411 5.79 -7.93 -2.91
CA ILE A 411 6.75 -8.48 -3.88
C ILE A 411 7.30 -9.81 -3.38
N ILE A 412 7.33 -10.83 -4.24
CA ILE A 412 8.16 -12.01 -4.05
C ILE A 412 9.25 -12.09 -5.11
N VAL A 413 10.45 -12.49 -4.69
CA VAL A 413 11.57 -12.82 -5.58
C VAL A 413 11.99 -14.26 -5.27
N THR A 414 11.95 -15.13 -6.28
CA THR A 414 12.11 -16.59 -6.12
C THR A 414 13.19 -17.16 -7.03
N LEU A 415 14.42 -16.69 -6.82
CA LEU A 415 15.62 -17.12 -7.56
C LEU A 415 16.31 -18.36 -6.94
N GLY A 416 15.70 -18.98 -5.92
CA GLY A 416 16.22 -20.20 -5.30
C GLY A 416 16.23 -21.39 -6.26
N ASN A 417 17.22 -22.26 -6.10
CA ASN A 417 17.52 -23.40 -6.96
C ASN A 417 17.79 -23.06 -8.45
N TRP A 418 18.03 -21.79 -8.79
CA TRP A 418 18.49 -21.40 -10.12
C TRP A 418 19.95 -21.85 -10.36
N GLY A 419 20.73 -22.04 -9.30
CA GLY A 419 22.15 -22.40 -9.37
C GLY A 419 23.07 -21.20 -9.50
N LEU A 420 22.64 -20.05 -8.99
CA LEU A 420 23.45 -18.83 -8.92
C LEU A 420 24.54 -18.99 -7.86
N ASN A 421 25.74 -18.51 -8.16
CA ASN A 421 26.90 -18.64 -7.29
C ASN A 421 27.78 -17.38 -7.41
N ALA A 422 28.92 -17.40 -6.72
CA ALA A 422 29.88 -16.30 -6.68
C ALA A 422 31.32 -16.79 -6.94
N ASP A 423 31.47 -17.89 -7.70
CA ASP A 423 32.74 -18.60 -7.86
C ASP A 423 33.69 -17.89 -8.86
N SER A 424 33.15 -17.08 -9.77
CA SER A 424 33.88 -16.23 -10.72
C SER A 424 33.26 -14.82 -10.84
N PRO A 425 33.99 -13.83 -11.39
CA PRO A 425 33.43 -12.49 -11.64
C PRO A 425 32.18 -12.52 -12.53
N GLU A 426 32.14 -13.37 -13.54
CA GLU A 426 31.00 -13.54 -14.43
C GLU A 426 29.77 -14.10 -13.71
N GLU A 427 29.96 -15.10 -12.84
CA GLU A 427 28.87 -15.68 -12.05
C GLU A 427 28.37 -14.74 -10.95
N MET A 428 29.30 -14.00 -10.30
CA MET A 428 28.94 -12.94 -9.37
C MET A 428 28.10 -11.85 -10.05
N ASN A 429 28.51 -11.40 -11.25
CA ASN A 429 27.71 -10.45 -12.03
C ASN A 429 26.34 -11.04 -12.35
N GLN A 430 26.26 -12.32 -12.73
CA GLN A 430 25.00 -12.99 -13.02
C GLN A 430 24.06 -13.03 -11.81
N LEU A 431 24.58 -13.37 -10.62
CA LEU A 431 23.84 -13.32 -9.36
C LEU A 431 23.31 -11.90 -9.08
N ILE A 432 24.18 -10.90 -9.12
CA ILE A 432 23.84 -9.50 -8.83
C ILE A 432 22.80 -8.99 -9.83
N ASN A 433 23.00 -9.24 -11.13
CA ASN A 433 22.18 -8.71 -12.20
C ASN A 433 20.78 -9.32 -12.23
N TYR A 434 20.64 -10.62 -11.96
CA TYR A 434 19.32 -11.23 -11.86
C TYR A 434 18.56 -10.76 -10.63
N GLN A 435 19.21 -10.65 -9.47
CA GLN A 435 18.57 -10.07 -8.29
C GLN A 435 18.11 -8.63 -8.55
N ALA A 436 19.00 -7.76 -9.04
CA ALA A 436 18.68 -6.35 -9.26
C ALA A 436 17.56 -6.17 -10.30
N SER A 437 17.62 -6.91 -11.40
CA SER A 437 16.63 -6.81 -12.47
C SER A 437 15.26 -7.30 -12.04
N THR A 438 15.20 -8.45 -11.35
CA THR A 438 13.94 -8.96 -10.83
C THR A 438 13.37 -8.01 -9.77
N ILE A 439 14.16 -7.54 -8.81
CA ILE A 439 13.67 -6.58 -7.80
C ILE A 439 13.09 -5.32 -8.46
N MET A 440 13.79 -4.75 -9.44
CA MET A 440 13.30 -3.55 -10.14
C MET A 440 12.06 -3.83 -11.00
N HIS A 441 11.99 -5.00 -11.64
CA HIS A 441 10.81 -5.41 -12.41
C HIS A 441 9.58 -5.53 -11.51
N GLU A 442 9.69 -6.30 -10.43
CA GLU A 442 8.57 -6.53 -9.52
C GLU A 442 8.16 -5.24 -8.78
N LEU A 443 9.12 -4.38 -8.43
CA LEU A 443 8.81 -3.05 -7.90
C LEU A 443 8.03 -2.22 -8.92
N GLY A 444 8.33 -2.34 -10.22
CA GLY A 444 7.60 -1.64 -11.26
C GLY A 444 6.12 -2.00 -11.29
N HIS A 445 5.76 -3.26 -11.03
CA HIS A 445 4.36 -3.67 -10.86
C HIS A 445 3.71 -2.98 -9.66
N ASN A 446 4.36 -2.97 -8.50
CA ASN A 446 3.87 -2.23 -7.33
C ASN A 446 3.66 -0.74 -7.61
N LEU A 447 4.49 -0.15 -8.47
CA LEU A 447 4.37 1.24 -8.92
C LEU A 447 3.39 1.45 -10.08
N GLY A 448 2.62 0.42 -10.45
CA GLY A 448 1.53 0.49 -11.42
C GLY A 448 1.90 0.17 -12.87
N LEU A 449 3.15 -0.24 -13.14
CA LEU A 449 3.59 -0.63 -14.48
C LEU A 449 3.16 -2.07 -14.81
N LYS A 450 3.04 -2.31 -16.12
CA LYS A 450 2.80 -3.62 -16.73
C LYS A 450 3.96 -3.96 -17.67
N HIS A 451 3.95 -5.18 -18.22
CA HIS A 451 5.01 -5.66 -19.11
C HIS A 451 5.23 -4.83 -20.38
N GLY A 452 4.23 -4.05 -20.80
CA GLY A 452 4.30 -3.08 -21.89
C GLY A 452 4.23 -1.63 -21.44
N GLY A 453 4.40 -1.35 -20.15
CA GLY A 453 4.28 -0.04 -19.52
C GLY A 453 2.88 0.17 -18.95
N ASN A 454 1.93 0.51 -19.82
CA ASN A 454 0.51 0.66 -19.48
C ASN A 454 -0.38 -0.48 -20.01
N GLU A 455 0.22 -1.50 -20.63
CA GLU A 455 -0.47 -2.61 -21.28
C GLU A 455 0.29 -3.92 -21.06
N ASP A 456 -0.35 -5.04 -21.41
CA ASP A 456 0.21 -6.38 -21.18
C ASP A 456 1.01 -6.91 -22.38
N ILE A 457 1.07 -6.15 -23.49
CA ILE A 457 1.85 -6.50 -24.68
C ILE A 457 3.34 -6.43 -24.32
N ASN A 458 4.00 -7.58 -24.40
CA ASN A 458 5.39 -7.76 -24.00
C ASN A 458 6.30 -7.90 -25.24
N ASN A 459 7.61 -8.07 -25.02
CA ASN A 459 8.63 -8.29 -26.05
C ASN A 459 8.72 -7.18 -27.12
N LYS A 460 8.25 -5.97 -26.81
CA LYS A 460 8.27 -4.81 -27.72
C LYS A 460 9.67 -4.20 -27.80
N PRO A 461 10.43 -4.29 -28.91
CA PRO A 461 11.81 -3.78 -28.92
C PRO A 461 11.92 -2.26 -28.67
N ASN A 462 10.90 -1.48 -29.01
CA ASN A 462 10.88 -0.04 -28.74
C ASN A 462 10.52 0.34 -27.30
N TYR A 463 9.92 -0.57 -26.53
CA TYR A 463 9.66 -0.40 -25.10
C TYR A 463 10.88 -0.89 -24.30
N TYR A 464 11.85 0.01 -24.18
CA TYR A 464 13.19 -0.27 -23.67
C TYR A 464 13.23 -0.13 -22.15
N SER A 465 12.62 -1.08 -21.45
CA SER A 465 12.36 -1.07 -20.02
C SER A 465 12.63 -2.45 -19.41
N VAL A 466 13.06 -2.51 -18.14
CA VAL A 466 13.19 -3.76 -17.38
C VAL A 466 11.86 -4.49 -17.23
N MET A 467 10.72 -3.79 -17.35
CA MET A 467 9.38 -4.38 -17.37
C MET A 467 9.13 -5.30 -18.58
N ASN A 468 9.92 -5.17 -19.64
CA ASN A 468 9.79 -5.96 -20.85
C ASN A 468 10.70 -7.19 -20.79
N TYR A 469 10.15 -8.38 -21.03
CA TYR A 469 10.89 -9.64 -20.94
C TYR A 469 12.02 -9.78 -21.95
N LEU A 470 11.97 -9.04 -23.06
CA LEU A 470 13.09 -8.95 -23.98
C LEU A 470 14.37 -8.44 -23.27
N TYR A 471 14.19 -7.60 -22.24
CA TYR A 471 15.26 -6.92 -21.51
C TYR A 471 15.41 -7.36 -20.06
N GLN A 472 14.36 -7.78 -19.35
CA GLN A 472 14.41 -8.11 -17.91
C GLN A 472 15.61 -9.01 -17.56
N LEU A 473 15.71 -10.20 -18.13
CA LEU A 473 16.80 -11.14 -17.80
C LEU A 473 18.02 -11.00 -18.72
N ASN A 474 17.99 -10.13 -19.74
CA ASN A 474 19.10 -9.96 -20.69
C ASN A 474 19.81 -8.60 -20.56
N GLY A 475 19.25 -7.68 -19.78
CA GLY A 475 19.68 -6.30 -19.63
C GLY A 475 19.30 -5.46 -20.84
N LEU A 476 19.30 -4.13 -20.68
CA LEU A 476 19.00 -3.22 -21.78
C LEU A 476 20.15 -3.14 -22.80
N GLY A 477 21.40 -3.33 -22.36
CA GLY A 477 22.59 -3.06 -23.16
C GLY A 477 23.14 -1.66 -22.93
N SER A 478 24.27 -1.35 -23.57
CA SER A 478 24.99 -0.09 -23.34
C SER A 478 24.26 1.13 -23.89
N THR A 479 23.58 0.99 -25.03
CA THR A 479 22.79 2.07 -25.63
C THR A 479 21.74 1.52 -26.59
N PRO A 480 20.51 2.07 -26.61
CA PRO A 480 19.47 1.64 -27.54
C PRO A 480 19.78 2.01 -29.00
N LYS A 481 20.84 2.78 -29.26
CA LYS A 481 21.25 3.26 -30.59
C LYS A 481 22.32 2.40 -31.26
N SER A 482 22.94 1.46 -30.53
CA SER A 482 23.96 0.54 -31.08
C SER A 482 23.35 -0.83 -31.36
N ILE A 483 24.17 -1.74 -31.92
CA ILE A 483 23.75 -3.13 -32.13
C ILE A 483 23.35 -3.83 -30.82
N SER A 484 23.85 -3.38 -29.66
CA SER A 484 23.50 -3.95 -28.35
C SER A 484 22.00 -3.96 -28.07
N GLY A 485 21.24 -2.97 -28.58
CA GLY A 485 19.78 -2.95 -28.48
C GLY A 485 19.10 -4.06 -29.29
N MET A 486 19.73 -4.50 -30.38
CA MET A 486 19.25 -5.60 -31.24
C MET A 486 19.72 -6.98 -30.79
N GLU A 487 20.86 -7.08 -30.10
CA GLU A 487 21.37 -8.36 -29.62
C GLU A 487 20.34 -9.14 -28.79
N ARG A 488 19.45 -8.46 -28.06
CA ARG A 488 18.37 -9.09 -27.28
C ARG A 488 17.32 -9.71 -28.18
N TYR A 489 16.98 -9.03 -29.28
CA TYR A 489 16.08 -9.57 -30.30
C TYR A 489 16.73 -10.78 -30.97
N PHE A 490 17.99 -10.68 -31.40
CA PHE A 490 18.70 -11.81 -32.01
C PHE A 490 18.82 -13.00 -31.07
N PHE A 491 19.10 -12.74 -29.79
CA PHE A 491 19.15 -13.77 -28.75
C PHE A 491 17.79 -14.43 -28.54
N ALA A 492 16.70 -13.65 -28.47
CA ALA A 492 15.35 -14.18 -28.35
C ALA A 492 14.94 -15.04 -29.55
N LYS A 493 15.46 -14.73 -30.75
CA LYS A 493 15.25 -15.51 -31.98
C LYS A 493 16.26 -16.64 -32.18
N GLU A 494 17.24 -16.80 -31.29
CA GLU A 494 18.39 -17.70 -31.45
C GLU A 494 19.07 -17.56 -32.83
N ALA A 495 19.33 -16.31 -33.23
CA ALA A 495 19.80 -15.94 -34.56
C ALA A 495 21.04 -15.04 -34.54
N ASN A 496 21.63 -14.78 -35.71
CA ASN A 496 22.80 -13.90 -35.89
C ASN A 496 23.98 -14.23 -34.95
N GLY A 497 24.17 -15.52 -34.66
CA GLY A 497 25.24 -16.03 -33.80
C GLY A 497 24.95 -15.96 -32.31
N PHE A 498 23.73 -15.57 -31.93
CA PHE A 498 23.23 -15.59 -30.56
C PHE A 498 22.35 -16.82 -30.32
N ASP A 499 22.64 -17.53 -29.26
CA ASP A 499 21.89 -18.66 -28.73
C ASP A 499 22.08 -18.72 -27.20
N TRP A 500 21.50 -19.71 -26.53
CA TRP A 500 21.69 -19.91 -25.07
C TRP A 500 23.16 -20.11 -24.64
N GLY A 501 24.05 -20.53 -25.53
CA GLY A 501 25.50 -20.61 -25.28
C GLY A 501 26.20 -19.25 -25.33
N SER A 502 25.55 -18.24 -25.89
CA SER A 502 26.04 -16.86 -26.05
C SER A 502 25.59 -15.89 -24.96
N LEU A 503 24.87 -16.33 -23.92
CA LEU A 503 24.30 -15.47 -22.88
C LEU A 503 25.29 -14.45 -22.29
N CYS A 504 26.52 -14.89 -21.98
CA CYS A 504 27.58 -14.02 -21.44
C CYS A 504 28.34 -13.21 -22.52
N LYS A 505 28.00 -13.36 -23.80
CA LYS A 505 28.58 -12.58 -24.91
C LYS A 505 27.74 -11.35 -25.26
N LEU A 506 26.50 -11.28 -24.78
CA LEU A 506 25.64 -10.10 -24.92
C LEU A 506 26.34 -8.88 -24.32
N GLU A 507 26.41 -7.78 -25.06
CA GLU A 507 27.01 -6.54 -24.57
C GLU A 507 26.15 -5.99 -23.43
N GLY A 508 26.74 -5.83 -22.23
CA GLY A 508 25.97 -5.49 -21.03
C GLY A 508 24.92 -6.56 -20.69
N GLY A 509 25.22 -7.82 -21.00
CA GLY A 509 24.40 -8.98 -20.66
C GLY A 509 24.60 -9.45 -19.22
N PRO A 510 23.93 -10.54 -18.79
CA PRO A 510 23.81 -10.92 -17.38
C PRO A 510 25.14 -11.18 -16.67
N CYS A 511 26.17 -11.59 -17.40
CA CYS A 511 27.48 -11.91 -16.84
C CYS A 511 28.43 -10.70 -16.80
N ASP A 512 27.98 -9.52 -17.25
CA ASP A 512 28.78 -8.31 -17.39
C ASP A 512 28.42 -7.28 -16.31
N SER A 513 29.44 -6.66 -15.72
CA SER A 513 29.30 -5.51 -14.82
C SER A 513 28.54 -4.32 -15.45
N ARG A 514 28.56 -4.20 -16.79
CA ARG A 514 27.87 -3.14 -17.56
C ARG A 514 26.38 -3.42 -17.79
N PHE A 515 25.83 -4.50 -17.24
CA PHE A 515 24.39 -4.78 -17.31
C PHE A 515 23.59 -3.60 -16.80
N ARG A 516 22.59 -3.16 -17.57
CA ARG A 516 21.79 -1.98 -17.25
C ARG A 516 20.35 -2.36 -17.00
N ILE A 517 19.82 -1.86 -15.90
CA ILE A 517 18.39 -1.85 -15.54
C ILE A 517 17.91 -0.41 -15.58
N ASP A 518 16.72 -0.20 -16.13
CA ASP A 518 16.09 1.11 -16.27
C ASP A 518 14.62 0.90 -16.62
N TYR A 519 13.76 1.86 -16.31
CA TYR A 519 12.44 1.92 -16.92
C TYR A 519 12.49 2.76 -18.21
N SER A 520 11.44 2.67 -19.03
CA SER A 520 11.39 3.47 -20.25
C SER A 520 11.12 4.95 -19.94
N ASP A 521 11.90 5.83 -20.58
CA ASP A 521 11.69 7.29 -20.59
C ASP A 521 10.64 7.72 -21.64
N GLY A 522 10.03 6.79 -22.36
CA GLY A 522 9.02 7.05 -23.39
C GLY A 522 9.56 7.69 -24.68
N SER A 523 10.89 7.73 -24.89
CA SER A 523 11.49 8.32 -26.09
C SER A 523 11.34 7.46 -27.35
N GLY A 524 10.81 6.24 -27.25
CA GLY A 524 10.68 5.27 -28.33
C GLY A 524 9.58 5.65 -29.32
N SER A 525 9.96 5.75 -30.59
CA SER A 525 9.01 5.87 -31.71
C SER A 525 8.25 4.56 -31.91
N PHE A 526 7.09 4.65 -32.58
CA PHE A 526 6.29 3.47 -32.89
C PHE A 526 7.02 2.52 -33.85
N LEU A 527 6.84 1.21 -33.63
CA LEU A 527 7.18 0.18 -34.60
C LEU A 527 5.88 -0.39 -35.15
N ASP A 528 5.61 -0.15 -36.43
CA ASP A 528 4.44 -0.72 -37.12
C ASP A 528 4.83 -2.04 -37.77
N GLU A 529 4.37 -3.15 -37.20
CA GLU A 529 4.64 -4.51 -37.68
C GLU A 529 4.05 -4.80 -39.06
N ASN A 530 3.17 -3.94 -39.59
CA ASN A 530 2.71 -4.03 -40.97
C ASN A 530 3.63 -3.26 -41.95
N SER A 531 4.55 -2.45 -41.44
CA SER A 531 5.43 -1.60 -42.24
C SER A 531 6.76 -1.30 -41.52
N LEU A 532 7.48 -2.35 -41.10
CA LEU A 532 8.72 -2.19 -40.35
C LEU A 532 9.83 -1.62 -41.21
N ASN A 533 10.55 -0.65 -40.66
CA ASN A 533 11.71 -0.03 -41.28
C ASN A 533 12.96 -0.28 -40.43
N GLU A 534 13.89 -1.09 -40.93
CA GLU A 534 15.12 -1.41 -40.20
C GLU A 534 16.05 -0.22 -39.98
N ALA A 535 15.92 0.84 -40.77
CA ALA A 535 16.67 2.08 -40.57
C ALA A 535 16.30 2.78 -39.25
N ASN A 536 15.13 2.46 -38.69
CA ASN A 536 14.68 3.01 -37.41
C ASN A 536 15.27 2.27 -36.21
N LEU A 537 16.00 1.16 -36.41
CA LEU A 537 16.43 0.27 -35.35
C LEU A 537 15.23 -0.10 -34.46
N ILE A 538 15.35 0.03 -33.15
CA ILE A 538 14.28 -0.16 -32.17
C ILE A 538 13.44 1.11 -31.93
N GLY A 539 13.48 2.10 -32.82
CA GLY A 539 12.69 3.33 -32.68
C GLY A 539 13.26 4.38 -31.71
N ARG A 540 14.52 4.22 -31.26
CA ARG A 540 15.20 5.13 -30.31
C ARG A 540 16.38 5.89 -30.92
N GLY A 541 16.35 6.03 -32.25
CA GLY A 541 17.47 6.53 -33.05
C GLY A 541 18.55 5.45 -33.25
N ARG A 542 19.56 5.77 -34.05
CA ARG A 542 20.65 4.84 -34.39
C ARG A 542 21.99 5.53 -34.54
N LEU A 543 23.06 4.80 -34.27
CA LEU A 543 24.41 5.15 -34.70
C LEU A 543 24.61 4.82 -36.19
N ALA A 544 25.60 5.46 -36.81
CA ALA A 544 25.91 5.24 -38.21
C ALA A 544 26.26 3.77 -38.49
N GLY A 545 25.65 3.18 -39.53
CA GLY A 545 25.87 1.79 -39.91
C GLY A 545 25.08 0.74 -39.11
N VAL A 546 24.27 1.16 -38.12
CA VAL A 546 23.45 0.26 -37.30
C VAL A 546 22.02 0.17 -37.88
N TYR A 547 21.46 -1.03 -37.88
CA TYR A 547 20.11 -1.34 -38.34
C TYR A 547 19.57 -2.59 -37.61
N ALA A 548 18.27 -2.84 -37.72
CA ALA A 548 17.61 -3.88 -36.94
C ALA A 548 17.78 -5.31 -37.47
N ASP A 549 17.84 -5.51 -38.80
CA ASP A 549 17.84 -6.85 -39.43
C ASP A 549 16.71 -7.76 -38.88
N TRP A 550 15.44 -7.31 -38.96
CA TRP A 550 14.34 -8.05 -38.33
C TRP A 550 14.06 -9.40 -39.01
N ASN A 551 14.29 -9.49 -40.32
CA ASN A 551 14.17 -10.70 -41.14
C ASN A 551 15.40 -11.62 -41.05
N LEU A 552 16.46 -11.23 -40.33
CA LEU A 552 17.64 -12.04 -40.04
C LEU A 552 18.41 -12.46 -41.31
N ASP A 553 18.45 -11.60 -42.33
CA ASP A 553 19.13 -11.87 -43.61
C ASP A 553 20.52 -11.22 -43.70
N ASN A 554 20.97 -10.60 -42.61
CA ASN A 554 22.26 -9.91 -42.46
C ASN A 554 22.43 -8.72 -43.43
N LYS A 555 21.34 -8.09 -43.86
CA LYS A 555 21.37 -6.91 -44.71
C LYS A 555 20.33 -5.90 -44.26
N GLN A 556 20.64 -4.61 -44.42
CA GLN A 556 19.65 -3.58 -44.18
C GLN A 556 18.63 -3.56 -45.33
N ASN A 557 17.37 -3.83 -45.04
CA ASN A 557 16.28 -3.64 -45.99
C ASN A 557 16.01 -2.15 -46.24
N THR A 558 15.90 -1.78 -47.52
CA THR A 558 15.57 -0.40 -47.94
C THR A 558 14.08 -0.20 -48.19
N VAL A 559 13.28 -1.26 -48.08
CA VAL A 559 11.83 -1.26 -48.27
C VAL A 559 11.18 -1.83 -47.01
N ASN A 560 10.11 -1.19 -46.55
CA ASN A 560 9.39 -1.64 -45.38
C ASN A 560 8.68 -2.98 -45.64
N TYR A 561 8.57 -3.81 -44.61
CA TYR A 561 7.89 -5.10 -44.72
C TYR A 561 7.13 -5.45 -43.44
N ALA A 562 6.22 -6.41 -43.56
CA ALA A 562 5.35 -6.81 -42.47
C ALA A 562 5.91 -8.05 -41.75
N LEU A 563 6.27 -7.92 -40.48
CA LEU A 563 6.76 -9.00 -39.64
C LEU A 563 6.27 -8.79 -38.20
N ASP A 564 5.78 -9.85 -37.58
CA ASP A 564 5.49 -9.89 -36.14
C ASP A 564 6.84 -10.04 -35.42
N ILE A 565 7.26 -9.00 -34.69
CA ILE A 565 8.58 -8.96 -34.04
C ILE A 565 8.49 -9.31 -32.56
N ASN A 566 7.30 -9.30 -31.94
CA ASN A 566 7.13 -9.70 -30.55
C ASN A 566 6.58 -11.13 -30.36
N ASP A 567 6.32 -11.85 -31.45
CA ASP A 567 5.77 -13.23 -31.53
C ASP A 567 4.43 -13.40 -30.81
N ASP A 568 3.58 -12.36 -30.77
CA ASP A 568 2.25 -12.46 -30.16
C ASP A 568 1.18 -13.06 -31.08
N GLY A 569 1.55 -13.32 -32.34
CA GLY A 569 0.68 -13.87 -33.37
C GLY A 569 -0.12 -12.81 -34.14
N ASN A 570 0.01 -11.54 -33.79
CA ASN A 570 -0.65 -10.41 -34.45
C ASN A 570 0.40 -9.41 -34.92
N LYS A 571 0.09 -8.69 -36.01
CA LYS A 571 0.89 -7.55 -36.46
C LYS A 571 0.17 -6.27 -36.08
N GLN A 572 0.78 -5.49 -35.20
CA GLN A 572 0.20 -4.28 -34.66
C GLN A 572 1.24 -3.16 -34.55
N VAL A 573 0.78 -2.00 -34.05
CA VAL A 573 1.68 -0.88 -33.77
C VAL A 573 2.17 -1.01 -32.34
N LEU A 574 3.43 -1.39 -32.18
CA LEU A 574 4.08 -1.46 -30.87
C LEU A 574 4.45 -0.06 -30.41
N ARG A 575 4.07 0.29 -29.18
CA ARG A 575 4.26 1.61 -28.59
C ARG A 575 5.19 1.55 -27.39
N ASP A 576 6.02 2.57 -27.26
CA ASP A 576 6.73 2.84 -26.01
C ASP A 576 5.78 3.48 -24.99
N HIS A 577 6.18 3.49 -23.73
CA HIS A 577 5.48 4.13 -22.62
C HIS A 577 6.50 4.86 -21.74
N ASN A 578 6.18 6.07 -21.29
CA ASN A 578 7.05 6.77 -20.33
C ASN A 578 6.73 6.25 -18.92
N ASP A 579 7.45 5.23 -18.51
CA ASP A 579 7.26 4.58 -17.21
C ASP A 579 7.62 5.54 -16.07
N TRP A 580 8.77 6.20 -16.16
CA TRP A 580 9.28 7.10 -15.12
C TRP A 580 8.30 8.23 -14.80
N ALA A 581 7.61 8.77 -15.80
CA ALA A 581 6.62 9.84 -15.60
C ALA A 581 5.25 9.34 -15.09
N ASN A 582 5.03 8.03 -14.98
CA ASN A 582 3.72 7.44 -14.65
C ASN A 582 3.78 6.44 -13.48
N LEU A 583 4.84 6.51 -12.65
CA LEU A 583 4.92 5.72 -11.42
C LEU A 583 3.88 6.18 -10.40
N ASN A 584 3.23 5.22 -9.74
CA ASN A 584 2.35 5.45 -8.59
C ASN A 584 3.10 5.12 -7.29
N LEU A 585 3.61 6.14 -6.61
CA LEU A 585 4.42 5.96 -5.40
C LEU A 585 3.55 5.73 -4.15
N ALA A 586 2.49 6.53 -3.97
CA ALA A 586 1.62 6.47 -2.80
C ALA A 586 0.49 5.41 -2.93
N PHE A 587 0.83 4.11 -2.83
CA PHE A 587 -0.14 3.01 -2.94
C PHE A 587 -1.24 3.04 -1.86
N ALA A 588 -0.98 3.64 -0.69
CA ALA A 588 -1.88 3.66 0.45
C ALA A 588 -3.06 4.64 0.34
N ARG A 589 -3.11 5.46 -0.73
CA ARG A 589 -4.01 6.62 -0.84
C ARG A 589 -5.15 6.46 -1.85
N VAL A 590 -5.16 5.38 -2.62
CA VAL A 590 -6.11 5.18 -3.73
C VAL A 590 -6.74 3.80 -3.67
N GLU A 591 -8.00 3.69 -4.09
CA GLU A 591 -8.61 2.39 -4.39
C GLU A 591 -8.03 1.90 -5.73
N SER A 592 -7.10 0.96 -5.69
CA SER A 592 -6.51 0.35 -6.88
C SER A 592 -7.47 -0.67 -7.48
N GLY A 593 -7.94 -0.43 -8.70
CA GLY A 593 -8.97 -1.29 -9.30
C GLY A 593 -9.33 -0.93 -10.73
N ASN A 594 -8.35 -0.70 -11.61
CA ASN A 594 -8.62 -0.69 -13.05
C ASN A 594 -7.81 -1.81 -13.73
N SER A 595 -8.51 -2.78 -14.30
CA SER A 595 -7.86 -4.02 -14.72
C SER A 595 -8.31 -4.47 -16.10
N GLY A 596 -7.44 -4.25 -17.07
CA GLY A 596 -7.46 -4.95 -18.36
C GLY A 596 -7.26 -6.47 -18.21
N ALA A 597 -7.28 -7.17 -19.34
CA ALA A 597 -7.57 -8.60 -19.43
C ALA A 597 -6.47 -9.59 -18.94
N SER A 598 -5.22 -9.17 -18.66
CA SER A 598 -4.12 -10.09 -18.32
C SER A 598 -3.60 -10.00 -16.87
N MET A 599 -4.50 -9.92 -15.89
CA MET A 599 -4.13 -10.06 -14.47
C MET A 599 -4.76 -11.30 -13.85
N GLN A 600 -4.03 -11.98 -12.97
CA GLN A 600 -4.66 -12.93 -12.07
C GLN A 600 -5.47 -12.14 -11.02
N ARG A 601 -6.66 -12.66 -10.71
CA ARG A 601 -7.55 -11.97 -9.77
C ARG A 601 -7.20 -12.41 -8.36
N SER A 602 -6.80 -11.45 -7.52
CA SER A 602 -7.12 -11.56 -6.10
C SER A 602 -8.63 -11.70 -5.99
N ALA A 603 -9.10 -12.66 -5.20
CA ALA A 603 -10.52 -12.75 -4.86
C ALA A 603 -11.03 -11.45 -4.21
N LYS A 604 -10.13 -10.61 -3.67
CA LYS A 604 -10.43 -9.44 -2.84
C LYS A 604 -9.42 -8.32 -3.11
N VAL A 605 -9.81 -7.35 -3.95
CA VAL A 605 -9.08 -6.10 -4.13
C VAL A 605 -9.38 -5.20 -2.94
N ALA A 606 -8.33 -4.67 -2.34
CA ALA A 606 -8.42 -4.05 -1.05
C ALA A 606 -8.37 -2.51 -1.10
N ILE A 607 -8.96 -1.90 -0.09
CA ILE A 607 -9.50 -0.55 -0.10
C ILE A 607 -8.86 0.35 0.96
N ASN A 608 -8.18 -0.24 1.94
CA ASN A 608 -7.49 0.46 3.01
C ASN A 608 -6.34 -0.43 3.52
N PRO A 609 -5.07 -0.01 3.40
CA PRO A 609 -3.91 -0.86 3.67
C PRO A 609 -3.86 -1.51 5.06
N ILE A 610 -4.57 -0.93 6.03
CA ILE A 610 -4.64 -1.46 7.39
C ILE A 610 -5.65 -2.59 7.52
N LEU A 611 -6.78 -2.49 6.82
CA LEU A 611 -7.78 -3.54 6.77
C LEU A 611 -7.27 -4.70 5.93
N ASN A 612 -6.92 -4.39 4.68
CA ASN A 612 -6.46 -5.32 3.69
C ASN A 612 -5.75 -4.46 2.63
N ASP A 613 -4.52 -4.82 2.27
CA ASP A 613 -3.73 -4.16 1.23
C ASP A 613 -3.68 -4.98 -0.07
N LYS A 614 -4.24 -6.19 -0.09
CA LYS A 614 -4.17 -7.12 -1.23
C LYS A 614 -4.66 -6.51 -2.55
N GLN A 615 -3.84 -6.67 -3.58
CA GLN A 615 -4.14 -6.24 -4.94
C GLN A 615 -4.17 -7.40 -5.93
N ARG A 616 -4.58 -7.12 -7.16
CA ARG A 616 -4.33 -8.04 -8.27
C ARG A 616 -2.84 -8.09 -8.52
N TRP A 617 -2.33 -9.24 -8.95
CA TRP A 617 -0.91 -9.41 -9.26
C TRP A 617 -0.70 -9.71 -10.75
N SER A 618 0.54 -9.48 -11.19
CA SER A 618 0.99 -9.72 -12.55
C SER A 618 0.90 -11.21 -12.93
N VAL A 619 0.81 -11.49 -14.23
CA VAL A 619 0.92 -12.86 -14.76
C VAL A 619 2.32 -13.04 -15.30
N GLU A 620 3.16 -13.79 -14.59
CA GLU A 620 4.54 -14.02 -15.02
C GLU A 620 4.72 -15.23 -15.93
N ALA A 621 5.82 -15.26 -16.71
CA ALA A 621 6.23 -16.43 -17.50
C ALA A 621 7.46 -17.11 -16.90
N LYS A 622 7.39 -18.45 -16.78
CA LYS A 622 8.52 -19.23 -16.29
C LYS A 622 9.64 -19.25 -17.35
N PRO A 623 10.91 -18.97 -16.97
CA PRO A 623 12.02 -19.12 -17.89
C PRO A 623 12.12 -20.52 -18.50
N SER A 624 12.62 -20.61 -19.73
CA SER A 624 12.68 -21.89 -20.46
C SER A 624 13.67 -22.88 -19.81
N ALA A 625 13.52 -24.17 -20.12
CA ALA A 625 14.51 -25.17 -19.69
C ALA A 625 15.92 -24.88 -20.25
N ALA A 626 15.99 -24.27 -21.43
CA ALA A 626 17.26 -23.85 -22.04
C ALA A 626 17.92 -22.71 -21.27
N PHE A 627 17.14 -21.75 -20.75
CA PHE A 627 17.61 -20.72 -19.83
C PHE A 627 18.27 -21.35 -18.59
N PHE A 628 17.57 -22.24 -17.89
CA PHE A 628 18.13 -22.89 -16.69
C PHE A 628 19.36 -23.75 -16.99
N ALA A 629 19.42 -24.36 -18.17
CA ALA A 629 20.62 -25.07 -18.61
C ALA A 629 21.79 -24.12 -18.88
N ALA A 630 21.55 -22.95 -19.47
CA ALA A 630 22.57 -21.94 -19.76
C ALA A 630 23.23 -21.41 -18.49
N ILE A 631 22.43 -21.06 -17.47
CA ILE A 631 22.97 -20.53 -16.21
C ILE A 631 23.72 -21.62 -15.41
N ARG A 632 23.23 -22.86 -15.38
CA ARG A 632 23.84 -23.96 -14.60
C ARG A 632 25.08 -24.59 -15.23
N ARG A 633 25.26 -24.49 -16.55
CA ARG A 633 26.47 -24.99 -17.23
C ARG A 633 27.75 -24.30 -16.76
N ARG A 634 27.62 -23.14 -16.11
CA ARG A 634 28.75 -22.35 -15.61
C ARG A 634 29.09 -22.65 -14.15
N ALA A 635 28.09 -23.00 -13.33
CA ALA A 635 28.23 -23.41 -11.94
C ALA A 635 28.95 -24.76 -11.70
N ARG A 636 29.72 -25.27 -12.66
CA ARG A 636 30.36 -26.61 -12.63
C ARG A 636 31.82 -26.56 -13.00
#